data_AF-A0A2E9Z2K7-F1
#
_entry.id   AF-A0A2E9Z2K7-F1
#
_cell.length_a   1.000
_cell.length_b   1.000
_cell.length_c   1.000
_cell.angle_alpha   90.00
_cell.angle_beta   90.00
_cell.angle_gamma   90.00
#
_symmetry.space_group_name_H-M   'P 1'
#
loop_
_entity.id
_entity.type
_entity.pdbx_description
1 polymer ?
#
loop_
_entity_poly.entity_id
_entity_poly.type
_entity_poly.pdbx_seq_one_letter_code
_entity_poly.pdbx_strand_id
1 'polypeptide(L)'
;MRTKPYGWKTIIKKLLTPQLIVFYLFLMAFQEAHAASQRVISTSPAITEILFALGAGERVVGVTDYCSFPKKACLLPSIGGPLNPSTETWIALKPDLIIVQEDSV
;
A
#
# COMPACT_ATOMS: atom_id res chain seq x y z
N MET A 1 3.88 47.32 -46.09
CA MET A 1 4.41 46.16 -45.35
C MET A 1 3.77 46.14 -43.96
N ARG A 2 2.97 45.10 -43.64
CA ARG A 2 2.09 45.06 -42.46
C ARG A 2 2.75 44.19 -41.37
N THR A 3 3.39 44.82 -40.38
CA THR A 3 4.03 44.13 -39.26
C THR A 3 2.95 43.46 -38.40
N LYS A 4 3.01 42.13 -38.25
CA LYS A 4 2.04 41.42 -37.40
C LYS A 4 2.20 41.86 -35.94
N PRO A 5 1.12 42.16 -35.21
CA PRO A 5 1.19 42.50 -33.79
C PRO A 5 1.42 41.20 -33.01
N TYR A 6 2.68 40.80 -32.89
CA TYR A 6 3.06 39.66 -32.07
C TYR A 6 2.88 40.05 -30.59
N GLY A 7 1.67 39.81 -30.10
CA GLY A 7 1.16 40.29 -28.83
C GLY A 7 1.78 39.61 -27.62
N TRP A 8 2.02 40.42 -26.58
CA TRP A 8 2.39 40.10 -25.19
C TRP A 8 1.76 38.81 -24.60
N LYS A 9 0.54 38.46 -25.04
CA LYS A 9 -0.14 37.19 -24.71
C LYS A 9 0.69 35.95 -25.10
N THR A 10 1.49 36.03 -26.16
CA THR A 10 2.37 34.95 -26.63
C THR A 10 3.60 34.80 -25.74
N ILE A 11 4.08 35.91 -25.17
CA ILE A 11 5.24 35.95 -24.28
C ILE A 11 4.86 35.38 -22.91
N ILE A 12 3.71 35.82 -22.35
CA ILE A 12 3.16 35.24 -21.11
C ILE A 12 2.91 33.75 -21.28
N LYS A 13 2.26 33.33 -22.38
CA LYS A 13 1.99 31.91 -22.63
C LYS A 13 3.26 31.08 -22.71
N LYS A 14 4.31 31.57 -23.38
CA LYS A 14 5.63 30.90 -23.48
C LYS A 14 6.37 30.83 -22.15
N LEU A 15 6.15 31.77 -21.24
CA LEU A 15 6.78 31.78 -19.92
C LEU A 15 6.01 30.98 -18.88
N LEU A 16 4.67 30.93 -18.94
CA LEU A 16 3.82 30.18 -18.00
C LEU A 16 3.74 28.67 -18.32
N THR A 17 3.78 28.28 -19.59
CA THR A 17 3.68 26.86 -19.97
C THR A 17 4.79 25.96 -19.40
N PRO A 18 6.09 26.31 -19.45
CA PRO A 18 7.12 25.46 -18.86
C PRO A 18 7.01 25.38 -17.34
N GLN A 19 6.53 26.45 -16.68
CA GLN A 19 6.32 26.48 -15.23
C GLN A 19 5.20 25.52 -14.80
N LEU A 20 4.10 25.46 -15.57
CA LEU A 20 3.01 24.52 -15.32
C LEU A 20 3.43 23.06 -15.58
N ILE A 21 4.27 22.80 -16.59
CA ILE A 21 4.80 21.46 -16.87
C ILE A 21 5.77 21.03 -15.77
N VAL A 22 6.69 21.90 -15.35
CA VAL A 22 7.60 21.62 -14.23
C VAL A 22 6.84 21.43 -12.93
N PHE A 23 5.79 22.22 -12.68
CA PHE A 23 4.92 22.05 -11.52
C PHE A 23 4.14 20.73 -11.57
N TYR A 24 3.65 20.33 -12.75
CA TYR A 24 2.98 19.04 -12.95
C TYR A 24 3.94 17.85 -12.78
N LEU A 25 5.16 17.95 -13.29
CA LEU A 25 6.20 16.94 -13.09
C LEU A 25 6.66 16.88 -11.63
N PHE A 26 6.72 18.03 -10.94
CA PHE A 26 7.01 18.09 -9.52
C PHE A 26 5.88 17.47 -8.68
N LEU A 27 4.61 17.72 -9.03
CA LEU A 27 3.46 17.06 -8.41
C LEU A 27 3.47 15.54 -8.61
N MET A 28 3.87 15.06 -9.79
CA MET A 28 4.02 13.63 -10.07
C MET A 28 5.19 13.00 -9.28
N ALA A 29 6.30 13.70 -9.16
CA ALA A 29 7.46 13.25 -8.38
C ALA A 29 7.20 13.27 -6.86
N PHE A 30 6.29 14.13 -6.39
CA PHE A 30 5.87 14.21 -4.99
C PHE A 30 4.82 13.17 -4.60
N GLN A 31 4.60 12.15 -5.44
CA GLN A 31 3.81 11.00 -5.06
C GLN A 31 4.70 10.13 -4.17
N GLU A 32 4.66 10.37 -2.86
CA GLU A 32 5.37 9.55 -1.88
C GLU A 32 4.99 8.08 -2.08
N ALA A 33 5.92 7.32 -2.67
CA ALA A 33 5.81 5.89 -2.72
C ALA A 33 6.01 5.36 -1.30
N HIS A 34 4.93 5.22 -0.54
CA HIS A 34 4.96 4.49 0.71
C HIS A 34 5.56 3.11 0.41
N ALA A 35 6.72 2.83 1.00
CA ALA A 35 7.38 1.55 0.82
C ALA A 35 6.39 0.44 1.20
N ALA A 36 6.09 -0.44 0.24
CA ALA A 36 5.10 -1.48 0.48
C ALA A 36 5.60 -2.40 1.61
N SER A 37 4.76 -2.67 2.61
CA SER A 37 5.07 -3.60 3.69
C SER A 37 5.45 -4.98 3.11
N GLN A 38 6.49 -5.58 3.70
CA GLN A 38 7.08 -6.85 3.28
C GLN A 38 6.78 -8.00 4.23
N ARG A 39 6.34 -7.71 5.46
CA ARG A 39 6.10 -8.70 6.52
C ARG A 39 4.77 -8.42 7.23
N VAL A 40 3.71 -8.99 6.67
CA VAL A 40 2.32 -8.77 7.10
C VAL A 40 1.84 -9.89 8.01
N ILE A 41 1.26 -9.55 9.16
CA ILE A 41 0.42 -10.47 9.93
C ILE A 41 -1.05 -10.26 9.56
N SER A 42 -1.73 -11.37 9.28
CA SER A 42 -3.18 -11.40 9.09
C SER A 42 -3.87 -11.93 10.34
N THR A 43 -4.80 -11.15 10.88
CA THR A 43 -5.55 -11.49 12.11
C THR A 43 -6.91 -12.13 11.86
N SER A 44 -7.27 -12.40 10.61
CA SER A 44 -8.50 -13.14 10.29
C SER A 44 -8.35 -13.99 9.03
N PRO A 45 -9.12 -15.09 8.89
CA PRO A 45 -9.14 -15.88 7.67
C PRO A 45 -9.51 -15.05 6.44
N ALA A 46 -10.51 -14.16 6.56
CA ALA A 46 -10.95 -13.30 5.46
C ALA A 46 -9.84 -12.37 4.96
N ILE A 47 -9.08 -11.74 5.87
CA ILE A 47 -7.93 -10.91 5.49
C ILE A 47 -6.87 -11.76 4.80
N THR A 48 -6.60 -12.97 5.29
CA THR A 48 -5.62 -13.88 4.69
C THR A 48 -6.01 -14.19 3.24
N GLU A 49 -7.26 -14.55 2.98
CA GLU A 49 -7.75 -14.84 1.63
C GLU A 49 -7.64 -13.64 0.70
N ILE A 50 -8.01 -12.44 1.17
CA ILE A 50 -7.91 -11.20 0.39
C ILE A 50 -6.45 -10.91 0.02
N LEU A 51 -5.51 -11.03 0.96
CA LEU A 51 -4.08 -10.78 0.69
C LEU A 51 -3.53 -11.73 -0.36
N PHE A 52 -3.92 -13.01 -0.32
CA PHE A 52 -3.51 -13.97 -1.34
C PHE A 52 -4.17 -13.70 -2.69
N ALA A 53 -5.46 -13.33 -2.73
CA ALA A 53 -6.17 -12.97 -3.95
C ALA A 53 -5.57 -11.73 -4.63
N LEU A 54 -5.06 -10.77 -3.86
CA LEU A 54 -4.37 -9.58 -4.35
C LEU A 54 -2.91 -9.83 -4.78
N GLY A 55 -2.41 -11.07 -4.68
CA GLY A 55 -1.02 -11.41 -5.00
C GLY A 55 -0.01 -10.97 -3.94
N ALA A 56 -0.48 -10.53 -2.76
CA ALA A 56 0.36 -10.14 -1.63
C ALA A 56 0.67 -11.29 -0.66
N GLY A 57 0.22 -12.51 -0.94
CA GLY A 57 0.36 -13.69 -0.07
C GLY A 57 1.79 -14.03 0.33
N GLU A 58 2.79 -13.78 -0.53
CA GLU A 58 4.22 -14.01 -0.21
C GLU A 58 4.74 -13.12 0.92
N ARG A 59 4.05 -12.01 1.20
CA ARG A 59 4.42 -11.08 2.27
C ARG A 59 3.77 -11.44 3.61
N VAL A 60 2.86 -12.41 3.62
CA VAL A 60 2.20 -12.86 4.85
C VAL A 60 3.14 -13.76 5.63
N VAL A 61 3.45 -13.37 6.87
CA VAL A 61 4.40 -14.08 7.74
C VAL A 61 3.71 -14.77 8.92
N GLY A 62 2.44 -14.50 9.16
CA GLY A 62 1.65 -15.13 10.21
C GLY A 62 0.15 -15.01 9.94
N VAL A 63 -0.57 -16.06 10.33
CA VAL A 63 -2.03 -16.22 10.13
C VAL A 63 -2.68 -16.71 11.42
N THR A 64 -4.00 -16.67 11.52
CA THR A 64 -4.71 -17.17 12.71
C THR A 64 -4.78 -18.69 12.77
N ASP A 65 -5.12 -19.22 13.95
CA ASP A 65 -5.46 -20.65 14.14
C ASP A 65 -6.61 -21.12 13.24
N TYR A 66 -7.41 -20.19 12.72
CA TYR A 66 -8.60 -20.47 11.90
C TYR A 66 -8.31 -20.42 10.39
N CYS A 67 -7.04 -20.36 9.99
CA CYS A 67 -6.66 -20.35 8.58
C CYS A 67 -7.01 -21.69 7.91
N SER A 68 -8.00 -21.67 7.01
CA SER A 68 -8.45 -22.85 6.25
C SER A 68 -8.08 -22.79 4.76
N PHE A 69 -7.90 -21.58 4.21
CA PHE A 69 -7.57 -21.34 2.82
C PHE A 69 -6.76 -20.03 2.67
N PRO A 70 -5.86 -19.93 1.67
CA PRO A 70 -5.35 -21.01 0.81
C PRO A 70 -4.38 -21.94 1.55
N LYS A 71 -4.19 -23.17 1.04
CA LYS A 71 -3.32 -24.19 1.68
C LYS A 71 -1.90 -23.69 1.99
N LYS A 72 -1.36 -22.80 1.15
CA LYS A 72 -0.04 -22.18 1.37
C LYS A 72 -0.02 -21.30 2.62
N ALA A 73 -1.12 -20.59 2.90
CA ALA A 73 -1.25 -19.76 4.10
C ALA A 73 -1.33 -20.60 5.37
N CYS A 74 -2.01 -21.76 5.32
CA CYS A 74 -2.13 -22.69 6.46
C CYS A 74 -0.78 -23.30 6.92
N LEU A 75 0.29 -23.16 6.13
CA LEU A 75 1.64 -23.60 6.52
C LEU A 75 2.42 -22.52 7.28
N LEU A 76 1.90 -21.30 7.34
CA LEU A 76 2.54 -20.19 8.04
C LEU A 76 2.34 -20.34 9.56
N PRO A 77 3.24 -19.73 10.35
CA PRO A 77 3.10 -19.71 11.81
C PRO A 77 1.74 -19.15 12.25
N SER A 78 1.11 -19.82 13.21
CA SER A 78 -0.09 -19.30 13.85
C SER A 78 0.26 -18.16 14.80
N ILE A 79 -0.53 -17.09 14.72
CA ILE A 79 -0.45 -15.90 15.58
C ILE A 79 -1.47 -15.94 16.73
N GLY A 80 -2.19 -17.05 16.88
CA GLY A 80 -3.31 -17.22 17.81
C GLY A 80 -4.67 -16.85 17.20
N GLY A 81 -5.70 -16.87 18.05
CA GLY A 81 -7.07 -16.47 17.70
C GLY A 81 -7.41 -15.05 18.18
N PRO A 82 -8.57 -14.50 17.77
CA PRO A 82 -9.00 -13.15 18.15
C PRO A 82 -9.08 -12.94 19.66
N LEU A 83 -9.47 -13.97 20.41
CA LEU A 83 -9.60 -13.93 21.88
C LEU A 83 -8.32 -14.30 22.63
N ASN A 84 -7.31 -14.84 21.93
CA ASN A 84 -6.06 -15.28 22.54
C ASN A 84 -4.88 -15.09 21.56
N PRO A 85 -4.49 -13.84 21.26
CA PRO A 85 -3.36 -13.56 20.38
C PRO A 85 -2.03 -13.92 21.05
N SER A 86 -1.13 -14.57 20.32
CA SER A 86 0.22 -14.90 20.82
C SER A 86 1.20 -13.74 20.57
N THR A 87 1.27 -12.80 21.52
CA THR A 87 2.11 -11.61 21.42
C THR A 87 3.59 -11.95 21.18
N GLU A 88 4.10 -13.01 21.80
CA GLU A 88 5.46 -13.49 21.63
C GLU A 88 5.74 -13.90 20.18
N THR A 89 4.78 -14.58 19.54
CA THR A 89 4.88 -14.97 18.14
C THR A 89 4.87 -13.74 17.24
N TRP A 90 4.03 -12.75 17.54
CA TRP A 90 3.98 -11.51 16.76
C TRP A 90 5.34 -10.80 16.79
N ILE A 91 5.95 -10.66 17.96
CA ILE A 91 7.27 -10.03 18.12
C ILE A 91 8.35 -10.85 17.39
N ALA A 92 8.34 -12.18 17.53
CA ALA A 92 9.32 -13.07 16.90
C ALA A 92 9.26 -13.02 15.36
N LEU A 93 8.08 -12.84 14.78
CA LEU A 93 7.87 -12.72 13.34
C LEU A 93 8.35 -11.38 12.76
N LYS A 94 8.64 -10.37 13.59
CA LYS A 94 9.10 -9.04 13.15
C LYS A 94 8.24 -8.47 12.00
N PRO A 95 6.92 -8.35 12.18
CA PRO A 95 6.05 -7.75 11.17
C PRO A 95 6.35 -6.26 11.02
N ASP A 96 6.14 -5.74 9.81
CA ASP A 96 6.13 -4.30 9.53
C ASP A 96 4.69 -3.77 9.30
N LEU A 97 3.71 -4.68 9.20
CA LEU A 97 2.28 -4.37 9.15
C LEU A 97 1.47 -5.47 9.83
N ILE A 98 0.47 -5.08 10.61
CA ILE A 98 -0.55 -5.99 11.16
C ILE A 98 -1.89 -5.45 10.69
N ILE A 99 -2.68 -6.31 10.03
CA ILE A 99 -4.03 -5.96 9.61
C ILE A 99 -5.01 -6.60 10.57
N VAL A 100 -5.74 -5.75 11.31
CA VAL A 100 -6.72 -6.16 12.31
C VAL A 100 -8.12 -6.12 11.71
N GLN A 101 -8.88 -7.19 11.89
CA GLN A 101 -10.31 -7.15 11.62
C GLN A 101 -11.03 -6.58 12.85
N GLU A 102 -11.78 -5.50 12.66
CA GLU A 102 -12.68 -4.98 13.68
C GLU A 102 -13.88 -5.92 13.79
N ASP A 103 -14.03 -6.57 14.93
CA ASP A 103 -15.22 -7.35 15.24
C ASP A 103 -16.05 -6.56 16.25
N SER A 104 -17.24 -6.10 15.82
CA SER A 104 -18.17 -5.35 16.64
C SER A 104 -18.83 -6.28 17.67
N VAL A 105 -18.16 -6.51 18.80
CA VAL A 105 -18.78 -7.08 20.01
C VAL A 105 -19.62 -6.04 20.73
#